data_AF-A0A3E0HEM2-F1
#
_entry.id   AF-A0A3E0HEM2-F1
#
_cell.length_a   1.000
_cell.length_b   1.000
_cell.length_c   1.000
_cell.angle_alpha   90.00
_cell.angle_beta   90.00
_cell.angle_gamma   90.00
#
_symmetry.space_group_name_H-M   'P 1'
#
loop_
_entity.id
_entity.type
_entity.pdbx_description
1 polymer ?
#
loop_
_entity_poly.entity_id
_entity_poly.type
_entity_poly.pdbx_seq_one_letter_code
_entity_poly.pdbx_strand_id
1 'polypeptide(L)'
;MFSERVVERYRFTCARCGEHSDDVFQVTHVTDAEGDLFSYYSHGGFPCEAPVAAENLCSGCHCGPVHVEMLSSAPWRPAEGIVPGG
;
A
#
# COMPACT_ATOMS: atom_id res chain seq x y z
N MET A 1 15.38 4.08 -16.95
CA MET A 1 14.81 3.62 -15.67
C MET A 1 14.33 4.84 -14.89
N PHE A 2 13.03 4.92 -14.65
CA PHE A 2 12.39 5.96 -13.87
C PHE A 2 11.81 5.31 -12.60
N SER A 3 11.92 5.98 -11.46
CA SER A 3 11.30 5.51 -10.23
C SER A 3 10.54 6.62 -9.53
N GLU A 4 9.32 6.30 -9.09
CA GLU A 4 8.45 7.21 -8.36
C GLU A 4 8.00 6.55 -7.07
N ARG A 5 8.00 7.33 -5.98
CA ARG A 5 7.48 6.89 -4.68
C ARG A 5 6.13 7.50 -4.42
N VAL A 6 5.18 6.66 -4.05
CA VAL A 6 3.83 7.04 -3.67
C VAL A 6 3.46 6.42 -2.33
N VAL A 7 2.40 6.95 -1.74
CA VAL A 7 1.72 6.42 -0.57
C VAL A 7 0.33 6.05 -1.02
N GLU A 8 -0.01 4.78 -0.86
CA GLU A 8 -1.29 4.21 -1.27
C GLU A 8 -2.06 3.78 -0.03
N ARG A 9 -3.34 4.17 0.03
CA ARG A 9 -4.26 3.73 1.08
C ARG A 9 -5.19 2.68 0.51
N TYR A 10 -5.29 1.56 1.20
CA TYR A 10 -6.16 0.45 0.83
C TYR A 10 -7.21 0.22 1.90
N ARG A 11 -8.38 -0.25 1.45
CA ARG A 11 -9.43 -0.78 2.30
C ARG A 11 -9.54 -2.28 2.09
N PHE A 12 -9.51 -3.01 3.19
CA PHE A 12 -9.68 -4.45 3.28
C PHE A 12 -11.08 -4.70 3.82
N THR A 13 -11.96 -5.30 3.03
CA THR A 13 -13.35 -5.59 3.44
C THR A 13 -13.60 -7.08 3.40
N CYS A 14 -14.02 -7.68 4.52
CA CYS A 14 -14.38 -9.08 4.54
C CYS A 14 -15.67 -9.33 3.75
N ALA A 15 -15.63 -10.23 2.77
CA ALA A 15 -16.81 -10.63 2.01
C ALA A 15 -17.90 -11.33 2.85
N ARG A 16 -17.56 -11.79 4.06
CA ARG A 16 -18.44 -12.60 4.92
C ARG A 16 -19.08 -11.80 6.05
N CYS A 17 -18.30 -11.11 6.88
CA CYS A 17 -18.83 -10.35 8.01
C CYS A 17 -19.00 -8.85 7.71
N GLY A 18 -18.47 -8.35 6.60
CA GLY A 18 -18.52 -6.93 6.24
C GLY A 18 -17.60 -6.02 7.05
N GLU A 19 -16.82 -6.58 7.98
CA GLU A 19 -15.81 -5.82 8.70
C GLU A 19 -14.74 -5.31 7.74
N HIS A 20 -14.29 -4.08 7.97
CA HIS A 20 -13.29 -3.44 7.15
C HIS A 20 -12.20 -2.77 7.98
N SER A 21 -11.00 -2.76 7.43
CA SER A 21 -9.88 -1.99 7.92
C SER A 21 -9.28 -1.18 6.78
N ASP A 22 -8.67 -0.04 7.09
CA ASP A 22 -7.86 0.70 6.14
C ASP A 22 -6.40 0.65 6.57
N ASP A 23 -5.49 0.57 5.60
CA ASP A 23 -4.05 0.59 5.86
C ASP A 23 -3.30 1.33 4.75
N VAL A 24 -2.07 1.74 5.06
CA VAL A 24 -1.26 2.61 4.22
C VAL A 24 0.05 1.92 3.85
N PHE A 25 0.36 1.90 2.56
CA PHE A 25 1.54 1.29 2.00
C PHE A 25 2.39 2.34 1.31
N GLN A 26 3.70 2.22 1.47
CA GLN A 26 4.67 2.97 0.69
C GLN A 26 5.00 2.14 -0.54
N VAL A 27 4.79 2.72 -1.72
CA VAL A 27 4.96 1.99 -2.99
C VAL A 27 5.99 2.71 -3.83
N THR A 28 6.93 1.94 -4.37
CA THR A 28 7.89 2.44 -5.35
C THR A 28 7.56 1.82 -6.70
N HIS A 29 7.07 2.65 -7.61
CA HIS A 29 6.90 2.28 -9.01
C HIS A 29 8.23 2.46 -9.73
N VAL A 30 8.64 1.44 -10.48
CA VAL A 30 9.87 1.41 -11.26
C VAL A 30 9.50 1.05 -12.68
N THR A 31 9.78 1.94 -13.61
CA THR A 31 9.68 1.67 -15.04
C THR A 31 11.08 1.44 -15.59
N ASP A 32 11.32 0.29 -16.21
CA ASP A 32 12.63 -0.03 -16.77
C ASP A 32 12.90 0.66 -18.11
N ALA A 33 13.90 0.20 -18.87
CA ALA A 33 14.23 0.78 -20.18
C ALA A 33 13.37 0.23 -21.33
N GLU A 34 12.73 -0.93 -21.13
CA GLU A 34 11.85 -1.60 -22.09
C GLU A 34 10.40 -1.12 -21.92
N GLY A 35 10.09 -0.50 -20.79
CA GLY A 35 8.79 0.09 -20.46
C GLY A 35 7.98 -0.74 -19.48
N ASP A 36 8.54 -1.83 -18.95
CA ASP A 36 7.87 -2.67 -17.96
C ASP A 36 7.76 -1.94 -16.62
N LEU A 37 6.58 -2.07 -15.99
CA LEU A 37 6.25 -1.44 -14.72
C LEU A 37 6.32 -2.46 -13.58
N PHE A 38 7.20 -2.20 -12.63
CA PHE A 38 7.35 -2.94 -11.38
C PHE A 38 6.88 -2.10 -10.21
N SER A 39 6.18 -2.71 -9.25
CA SER A 39 5.74 -2.02 -8.04
C SER A 39 6.25 -2.77 -6.81
N TYR A 40 7.02 -2.05 -5.99
CA TYR A 40 7.59 -2.58 -4.75
C TYR A 40 6.86 -1.97 -3.56
N TYR A 41 6.28 -2.82 -2.73
CA TYR A 41 5.45 -2.42 -1.59
C TYR A 41 6.24 -2.51 -0.29
N SER A 42 5.99 -1.56 0.59
CA SER A 42 6.53 -1.50 1.94
C SER A 42 5.44 -1.08 2.92
N HIS A 43 5.33 -1.79 4.03
CA HIS A 43 4.36 -1.53 5.10
C HIS A 43 5.12 -1.20 6.38
N GLY A 44 4.86 0.00 6.94
CA GLY A 44 5.60 0.49 8.11
C GLY A 44 7.13 0.55 7.93
N GLY A 45 7.62 0.65 6.69
CA GLY A 45 9.05 0.65 6.37
C GLY A 45 9.65 -0.73 6.05
N PHE A 46 8.89 -1.82 6.17
CA PHE A 46 9.33 -3.17 5.86
C PHE A 46 8.80 -3.64 4.50
N PRO A 47 9.64 -4.25 3.64
CA PRO A 47 9.19 -4.76 2.35
C PRO A 47 8.12 -5.84 2.55
N CYS A 48 7.05 -5.77 1.77
CA CYS A 48 5.93 -6.70 1.82
C CYS A 48 5.44 -7.06 0.42
N GLU A 49 4.59 -8.09 0.34
CA GLU A 49 3.88 -8.42 -0.90
C GLU A 49 2.83 -7.36 -1.24
N ALA A 50 2.38 -7.36 -2.48
CA ALA A 50 1.31 -6.46 -2.91
C ALA A 50 0.03 -6.77 -2.12
N PRO A 51 -0.68 -5.75 -1.58
CA PRO A 51 -1.86 -5.97 -0.74
C PRO A 51 -2.99 -6.69 -1.48
N VAL A 52 -3.05 -6.56 -2.81
CA VAL A 52 -4.01 -7.24 -3.69
C VAL A 52 -3.65 -8.70 -4.02
N ALA A 53 -2.38 -9.08 -3.83
CA ALA A 53 -1.90 -10.44 -4.09
C ALA A 53 -1.93 -11.31 -2.82
N ALA A 54 -1.94 -10.68 -1.65
CA ALA A 54 -2.00 -11.39 -0.38
C ALA A 54 -3.37 -12.06 -0.18
N GLU A 55 -3.36 -13.37 0.06
CA GLU A 55 -4.52 -14.15 0.53
C GLU A 55 -4.85 -13.75 1.97
N ASN A 56 -5.34 -12.53 2.15
CA ASN A 56 -5.67 -12.00 3.46
C ASN A 56 -6.95 -12.66 3.97
N LEU A 57 -6.84 -13.36 5.11
CA LEU A 57 -7.99 -13.77 5.88
C LEU A 57 -8.48 -12.60 6.74
N CYS A 58 -9.80 -12.46 6.85
CA CYS A 58 -10.38 -11.45 7.73
C CYS A 58 -9.95 -11.68 9.18
N SER A 59 -9.39 -10.65 9.82
CA SER A 59 -8.97 -10.67 11.23
C SER A 59 -10.12 -10.78 12.24
N GLY A 60 -11.37 -10.48 11.85
CA GLY A 60 -12.53 -10.65 12.70
C GLY A 60 -13.10 -12.07 12.65
N CYS A 61 -13.41 -12.56 11.44
CA CYS A 61 -14.06 -13.86 11.27
C CYS A 61 -13.12 -15.03 10.94
N HIS A 62 -11.86 -14.76 10.62
CA HIS A 62 -10.80 -15.73 10.26
C HIS A 62 -11.15 -16.73 9.14
N CYS A 63 -12.26 -16.53 8.42
CA CYS A 63 -12.79 -17.52 7.49
C CYS A 63 -13.25 -16.93 6.16
N GLY A 64 -13.40 -15.61 6.05
CA GLY A 64 -13.89 -14.95 4.85
C GLY A 64 -12.75 -14.38 4.02
N PRO A 65 -12.80 -14.49 2.68
CA PRO A 65 -11.88 -13.77 1.82
C PRO A 65 -12.04 -12.26 2.03
N VAL A 66 -10.95 -11.53 1.85
CA VAL A 66 -10.91 -10.08 1.97
C VAL A 66 -10.85 -9.46 0.58
N HIS A 67 -11.80 -8.60 0.27
CA HIS A 67 -11.76 -7.72 -0.89
C HIS A 67 -10.86 -6.53 -0.58
N VAL A 68 -9.96 -6.22 -1.51
CA VAL A 68 -9.02 -5.12 -1.39
C VAL A 68 -9.37 -4.05 -2.42
N GLU A 69 -9.59 -2.83 -1.93
CA GLU A 69 -9.87 -1.66 -2.76
C GLU A 69 -8.81 -0.59 -2.49
N MET A 70 -8.25 0.00 -3.54
CA MET A 70 -7.40 1.19 -3.39
C MET A 70 -8.29 2.42 -3.23
N LEU A 71 -8.16 3.10 -2.09
CA LEU A 71 -8.92 4.32 -1.79
C LEU A 71 -8.26 5.57 -2.37
N SER A 72 -6.92 5.64 -2.29
CA SER A 72 -6.16 6.80 -2.75
C SER A 72 -4.71 6.44 -3.03
N SER A 73 -4.10 7.11 -4.00
CA SER A 73 -2.66 7.08 -4.26
C SER A 73 -2.17 8.53 -4.33
N ALA A 74 -1.11 8.84 -3.57
CA ALA A 74 -0.55 10.18 -3.48
C ALA A 74 0.98 10.14 -3.55
N PRO A 75 1.65 11.11 -4.20
CA PRO A 75 3.10 11.14 -4.23
C PRO A 75 3.67 11.22 -2.82
N TRP A 76 4.68 10.41 -2.53
CA TRP A 76 5.35 10.42 -1.24
C TRP A 76 6.07 11.75 -1.09
N ARG A 77 5.62 12.55 -0.12
CA ARG A 77 6.33 13.75 0.29
C ARG A 77 7.15 13.41 1.53
N PRO A 78 8.49 13.53 1.50
CA PRO A 78 9.23 13.55 2.75
C PRO A 78 8.62 14.66 3.61
N ALA A 79 8.45 14.40 4.91
CA ALA A 79 8.15 15.47 5.84
C ALA A 79 9.25 16.52 5.67
N GLU A 80 8.93 17.65 5.04
CA GLU A 80 9.82 18.79 4.94
C GLU A 80 10.26 19.11 6.36
N GLY A 81 11.57 19.05 6.60
CA GLY A 81 12.15 19.11 7.92
C GLY A 81 11.57 20.27 8.71
N ILE A 82 11.02 19.95 9.89
CA ILE A 82 10.94 20.93 10.96
C ILE A 82 12.40 21.26 11.29
N VAL A 83 12.93 22.30 10.66
CA VAL A 83 14.11 22.99 11.15
C VAL A 83 13.63 23.77 12.39
N PRO A 84 14.01 23.39 13.62
CA PRO A 84 13.82 24.32 14.73
C PRO A 84 14.66 25.55 14.42
N GLY A 85 14.01 26.68 14.19
CA GLY A 85 14.66 27.99 14.07
C GLY A 85 15.51 28.26 15.31
N GLY A 86 16.71 28.79 15.09
CA GLY A 86 17.72 29.04 16.11
C GLY A 86 17.49 30.27 16.97
#